data_AF-A0A0K0NQ47-F1
#
_entry.id   AF-A0A0K0NQ47-F1
#
_cell.length_a   1.000
_cell.length_b   1.000
_cell.length_c   1.000
_cell.angle_alpha   90.00
_cell.angle_beta   90.00
_cell.angle_gamma   90.00
#
_symmetry.space_group_name_H-M   'P 1'
#
loop_
_entity.id
_entity.type
_entity.pdbx_description
1 polymer ?
#
loop_
_entity_poly.entity_id
_entity_poly.type
_entity_poly.pdbx_seq_one_letter_code
_entity_poly.pdbx_strand_id
1 'polypeptide(L)'
;VVVEEVRELTGYDRVMAYKFHEDEHGEVVAEIRRSDLEPYIGLHYPATDVPQAARFLFMKNRARMITDCTLPPVTVIQDRNLGQPLSLTGSTLRAPHGCHAQYMENMGSIASLVMAVIINENEVDSSGRAHQGTRLWGMVVCHHTSPRFVPFPLRSSCEFLMQVFGLQLNMEVGIAAQVREKHILRTQTLLCDMLLRDAPIGIVSQSPNVMDLVKCDGAALFYGKKCWLLGITPTENQIADIADWLLEQHMDSTGLSTDSLADAGYPGAVFLGEAVCGLAAAKITSKDFLFWFRSHTAKEMKWGGAKHDPDDKDDGRRMHPRSSFRAFLEVVKRRSVPWEDVEMDAIHSLQLILRGSFQDIDDCDSKTMIHARLNDLKLQGLDELSTVANEMVRLIETAKAPILAVDAHGFINGWNAKIAELTGLSFEDAIGKSLARELVHDESVATVERVLLLALEG
;
A
#
# COMPACT_ATOMS: atom_id res chain seq x y z
N VAL A 1 6.94 9.51 23.60
CA VAL A 1 8.34 9.02 23.68
C VAL A 1 9.31 9.92 22.91
N VAL A 2 9.45 9.83 21.57
CA VAL A 2 10.54 10.55 20.86
C VAL A 2 10.52 12.07 21.08
N VAL A 3 9.34 12.70 21.01
CA VAL A 3 9.22 14.15 21.23
C VAL A 3 9.56 14.56 22.67
N GLU A 4 9.29 13.70 23.66
CA GLU A 4 9.61 13.93 25.07
C GLU A 4 11.13 13.86 25.29
N GLU A 5 11.76 12.78 24.83
CA GLU A 5 13.22 12.58 24.92
C GLU A 5 14.00 13.72 24.25
N VAL A 6 13.58 14.12 23.05
CA VAL A 6 14.22 15.25 22.34
C VAL A 6 14.03 16.55 23.11
N ARG A 7 12.88 16.79 23.74
CA ARG A 7 12.67 17.99 24.56
C ARG A 7 13.54 17.98 25.80
N GLU A 8 13.68 16.85 26.49
CA GLU A 8 14.52 16.73 27.67
C GLU A 8 16.01 16.93 27.33
N LEU A 9 16.47 16.37 26.23
CA LEU A 9 17.85 16.53 25.76
C LEU A 9 18.15 17.96 25.34
N THR A 10 17.28 18.56 24.52
CA THR A 10 17.57 19.83 23.83
C THR A 10 17.09 21.06 24.59
N GLY A 11 16.09 20.91 25.46
CA GLY A 11 15.45 21.96 26.24
C GLY A 11 14.70 23.02 25.41
N TYR A 12 14.28 22.69 24.19
CA TYR A 12 13.42 23.56 23.39
C TYR A 12 12.03 23.74 24.02
N ASP A 13 11.35 24.83 23.70
CA ASP A 13 10.04 25.14 24.30
C ASP A 13 8.95 24.21 23.74
N ARG A 14 9.06 23.86 22.46
CA ARG A 14 8.16 22.98 21.73
C ARG A 14 8.98 21.99 20.91
N VAL A 15 8.59 20.72 20.94
CA VAL A 15 9.12 19.67 20.07
C VAL A 15 7.94 18.93 19.46
N MET A 16 7.94 18.77 18.15
CA MET A 16 6.84 18.17 17.41
C MET A 16 7.35 17.18 16.36
N ALA A 17 6.60 16.08 16.19
CA ALA A 17 6.77 15.16 15.08
C ALA A 17 5.85 15.58 13.95
N TYR A 18 6.45 15.89 12.81
CA TYR A 18 5.81 16.37 11.60
C TYR A 18 5.87 15.27 10.54
N LYS A 19 4.74 14.68 10.18
CA LYS A 19 4.62 13.60 9.18
C LYS A 19 4.29 14.21 7.82
N PHE A 20 4.95 13.76 6.75
CA PHE A 20 4.52 14.04 5.39
C PHE A 20 3.48 13.03 4.92
N HIS A 21 2.43 13.50 4.24
CA HIS A 21 1.44 12.67 3.55
C HIS A 21 1.82 12.49 2.08
N GLU A 22 1.05 11.69 1.35
CA GLU A 22 1.30 11.33 -0.06
C GLU A 22 1.27 12.53 -1.00
N ASP A 23 0.36 13.46 -0.76
CA ASP A 23 0.23 14.77 -1.41
C ASP A 23 1.24 15.79 -0.88
N GLU A 24 2.30 15.32 -0.21
CA GLU A 24 3.44 16.11 0.25
C GLU A 24 3.12 17.18 1.31
N HIS A 25 1.86 17.44 1.65
CA HIS A 25 1.53 18.26 2.82
C HIS A 25 1.99 17.55 4.10
N GLY A 26 2.08 18.27 5.21
CA GLY A 26 2.42 17.62 6.47
C GLY A 26 1.54 17.97 7.64
N GLU A 27 1.62 17.11 8.64
CA GLU A 27 0.75 17.09 9.80
C GLU A 27 1.58 16.94 11.07
N VAL A 28 1.22 17.69 12.10
CA VAL A 28 1.79 17.50 13.44
C VAL A 28 1.08 16.33 14.14
N VAL A 29 1.72 15.16 14.16
CA VAL A 29 1.16 13.91 14.70
C VAL A 29 1.46 13.69 16.18
N ALA A 30 2.50 14.35 16.70
CA ALA A 30 2.83 14.33 18.12
C ALA A 30 3.48 15.65 18.51
N GLU A 31 3.24 16.11 19.73
CA GLU A 31 3.76 17.38 20.23
C GLU A 31 3.98 17.32 21.74
N ILE A 32 5.09 17.91 22.19
CA ILE A 32 5.28 18.33 23.57
C ILE A 32 5.68 19.81 23.59
N ARG A 33 5.11 20.58 24.52
CA ARG A 33 5.34 22.01 24.60
C ARG A 33 5.34 22.54 26.02
N ARG A 34 5.87 23.75 26.21
CA ARG A 34 5.63 24.58 27.38
C ARG A 34 4.14 24.94 27.46
N SER A 35 3.59 24.97 28.67
CA SER A 35 2.15 25.02 28.93
C SER A 35 1.46 26.30 28.44
N ASP A 36 2.19 27.40 28.32
CA ASP A 36 1.75 28.73 27.89
C ASP A 36 1.56 28.88 26.38
N LEU A 37 2.14 28.00 25.56
CA LEU A 37 2.08 28.11 24.10
C LEU A 37 0.76 27.56 23.51
N GLU A 38 0.35 27.97 22.31
CA GLU A 38 -0.82 27.36 21.65
C GLU A 38 -0.46 25.97 21.09
N PRO A 39 -1.30 24.93 21.23
CA PRO A 39 -1.00 23.60 20.70
C PRO A 39 -1.06 23.57 19.16
N TYR A 40 -0.10 22.88 18.51
CA TYR A 40 -0.11 22.63 17.06
C TYR A 40 -0.48 21.19 16.70
N ILE A 41 -0.69 20.32 17.68
CA ILE A 41 -1.12 18.94 17.45
C ILE A 41 -2.36 18.85 16.55
N GLY A 42 -2.28 18.01 15.51
CA GLY A 42 -3.32 17.80 14.50
C GLY A 42 -3.45 18.91 13.47
N LEU A 43 -2.55 19.91 13.44
CA LEU A 43 -2.54 20.91 12.38
C LEU A 43 -1.84 20.39 11.13
N HIS A 44 -2.49 20.64 9.99
CA HIS A 44 -1.99 20.38 8.65
C HIS A 44 -1.39 21.66 8.04
N TYR A 45 -0.31 21.47 7.30
CA TYR A 45 0.43 22.51 6.61
C TYR A 45 0.65 22.11 5.14
N PRO A 46 0.38 23.02 4.19
CA PRO A 46 0.62 22.83 2.76
C PRO A 46 2.03 22.36 2.41
N ALA A 47 2.15 21.61 1.32
CA ALA A 47 3.44 21.12 0.82
C ALA A 47 4.46 22.25 0.56
N THR A 48 3.98 23.43 0.15
CA THR A 48 4.78 24.61 -0.19
C THR A 48 5.48 25.27 1.01
N ASP A 49 5.06 24.99 2.25
CA ASP A 49 5.76 25.50 3.45
C ASP A 49 7.16 24.88 3.58
N VAL A 50 7.35 23.67 3.04
CA VAL A 50 8.65 22.99 2.97
C VAL A 50 8.90 22.58 1.51
N PRO A 51 9.51 23.47 0.70
CA PRO A 51 9.75 23.22 -0.72
C PRO A 51 10.52 21.93 -0.98
N GLN A 52 10.31 21.30 -2.13
CA GLN A 52 10.97 20.04 -2.52
C GLN A 52 12.49 20.13 -2.45
N ALA A 53 13.06 21.28 -2.86
CA ALA A 53 14.49 21.54 -2.74
C ALA A 53 14.99 21.50 -1.28
N ALA A 54 14.18 21.97 -0.32
CA ALA A 54 14.52 21.91 1.10
C ALA A 54 14.42 20.47 1.65
N ARG A 55 13.43 19.68 1.21
CA ARG A 55 13.29 18.26 1.57
C ARG A 55 14.50 17.44 1.11
N PHE A 56 14.95 17.66 -0.12
CA PHE A 56 16.15 17.01 -0.65
C PHE A 56 17.41 17.39 0.16
N LEU A 57 17.51 18.64 0.62
CA LEU A 57 18.59 19.06 1.52
C LEU A 57 18.52 18.35 2.88
N PHE A 58 17.33 18.08 3.42
CA PHE A 58 17.16 17.33 4.66
C PHE A 58 17.53 15.85 4.54
N MET A 59 17.38 15.26 3.34
CA MET A 59 17.90 13.91 3.09
C MET A 59 19.44 13.85 3.14
N LYS A 60 20.12 14.91 2.70
CA LYS A 60 21.60 15.02 2.78
C LYS A 60 22.08 15.43 4.17
N ASN A 61 21.47 16.46 4.74
CA ASN A 61 21.80 17.00 6.06
C ASN A 61 20.66 16.71 7.02
N ARG A 62 20.84 15.65 7.81
CA ARG A 62 19.80 15.09 8.68
C ARG A 62 19.46 15.97 9.88
N ALA A 63 20.30 16.94 10.22
CA ALA A 63 20.04 17.89 11.30
C ALA A 63 20.40 19.31 10.88
N ARG A 64 19.51 20.26 11.16
CA ARG A 64 19.70 21.68 10.86
C ARG A 64 19.27 22.54 12.04
N MET A 65 20.16 23.45 12.46
CA MET A 65 19.91 24.38 13.56
C MET A 65 19.92 25.81 13.05
N ILE A 66 18.96 26.60 13.51
CA ILE A 66 18.92 28.05 13.38
C ILE A 66 18.89 28.60 14.81
N THR A 67 19.94 29.30 15.20
CA THR A 67 20.10 29.78 16.57
C THR A 67 19.24 31.01 16.86
N ASP A 68 19.11 31.87 15.85
CA ASP A 68 18.36 33.12 15.89
C ASP A 68 18.01 33.48 14.44
N CYS A 69 16.72 33.57 14.11
CA CYS A 69 16.25 33.95 12.78
C CYS A 69 16.26 35.47 12.54
N THR A 70 16.43 36.29 13.59
CA THR A 70 16.40 37.77 13.51
C THR A 70 17.76 38.36 13.16
N LEU A 71 18.84 37.57 13.26
CA LEU A 71 20.19 38.03 12.96
C LEU A 71 20.45 38.08 11.45
N PRO A 72 21.13 39.14 10.94
CA PRO A 72 21.51 39.22 9.55
C PRO A 72 22.57 38.15 9.21
N PRO A 73 22.50 37.53 8.01
CA PRO A 73 23.48 36.53 7.60
C PRO A 73 24.86 37.16 7.34
N VAL A 74 25.91 36.40 7.60
CA VAL A 74 27.31 36.81 7.34
C VAL A 74 27.71 36.38 5.93
N THR A 75 28.20 37.33 5.12
CA THR A 75 28.65 37.08 3.75
C THR A 75 29.96 36.30 3.71
N VAL A 76 30.04 35.27 2.88
CA VAL A 76 31.27 34.52 2.61
C VAL A 76 32.15 35.29 1.63
N ILE A 77 33.41 35.52 1.99
CA ILE A 77 34.40 36.11 1.09
C ILE A 77 34.92 35.01 0.16
N GLN A 78 34.76 35.19 -1.15
CA GLN A 78 35.15 34.22 -2.18
C GLN A 78 36.16 34.83 -3.15
N ASP A 79 37.08 34.00 -3.65
CA ASP A 79 38.01 34.39 -4.70
C ASP A 79 37.25 34.62 -6.02
N ARG A 80 37.61 35.67 -6.76
CA ARG A 80 36.95 36.01 -8.04
C ARG A 80 37.23 34.99 -9.16
N ASN A 81 38.25 34.16 -8.99
CA ASN A 81 38.61 33.11 -9.94
C ASN A 81 37.71 31.87 -9.85
N LEU A 82 36.83 31.78 -8.83
CA LEU A 82 35.82 30.73 -8.76
C LEU A 82 34.77 30.93 -9.85
N GLY A 83 34.64 29.96 -10.76
CA GLY A 83 33.64 29.99 -11.84
C GLY A 83 32.18 29.91 -11.35
N GLN A 84 31.96 29.52 -10.09
CA GLN A 84 30.66 29.51 -9.44
C GLN A 84 30.80 29.70 -7.91
N PRO A 85 29.77 30.22 -7.22
CA PRO A 85 29.79 30.36 -5.77
C PRO A 85 29.98 29.00 -5.05
N LEU A 86 30.64 29.02 -3.89
CA LEU A 86 30.80 27.84 -3.05
C LEU A 86 29.43 27.27 -2.64
N SER A 87 29.27 25.96 -2.78
CA SER A 87 28.10 25.25 -2.28
C SER A 87 28.22 25.03 -0.77
N LEU A 88 27.32 25.66 0.00
CA LEU A 88 27.21 25.48 1.45
C LEU A 88 26.21 24.39 1.84
N THR A 89 25.80 23.54 0.90
CA THR A 89 24.79 22.51 1.12
C THR A 89 25.11 21.63 2.32
N GLY A 90 26.36 21.23 2.54
CA GLY A 90 26.79 20.40 3.68
C GLY A 90 27.12 21.17 4.97
N SER A 91 27.01 22.51 4.98
CA SER A 91 27.39 23.32 6.15
C SER A 91 26.28 23.34 7.20
N THR A 92 26.63 23.07 8.45
CA THR A 92 25.71 23.19 9.60
C THR A 92 25.39 24.64 9.97
N LEU A 93 26.21 25.60 9.49
CA LEU A 93 26.04 27.04 9.73
C LEU A 93 25.40 27.77 8.53
N ARG A 94 24.86 27.03 7.56
CA ARG A 94 24.22 27.61 6.39
C ARG A 94 23.04 28.49 6.81
N ALA A 95 23.09 29.76 6.42
CA ALA A 95 22.04 30.73 6.72
C ALA A 95 20.66 30.27 6.17
N PRO A 96 19.56 30.55 6.89
CA PRO A 96 18.23 30.37 6.35
C PRO A 96 17.92 31.33 5.22
N HIS A 97 17.04 30.89 4.32
CA HIS A 97 16.47 31.78 3.32
C HIS A 97 15.58 32.82 4.00
N GLY A 98 15.58 34.07 3.50
CA GLY A 98 14.85 35.18 4.12
C GLY A 98 13.35 34.92 4.28
N CYS A 99 12.72 34.24 3.31
CA CYS A 99 11.33 33.79 3.43
C CYS A 99 11.11 32.90 4.67
N HIS A 100 11.99 31.93 4.93
CA HIS A 100 11.84 31.06 6.09
C HIS A 100 12.14 31.79 7.41
N ALA A 101 13.09 32.73 7.41
CA ALA A 101 13.36 33.57 8.58
C ALA A 101 12.12 34.40 8.97
N GLN A 102 11.45 35.00 7.99
CA GLN A 102 10.20 35.74 8.22
C GLN A 102 9.05 34.81 8.64
N TYR A 103 8.96 33.60 8.07
CA TYR A 103 7.98 32.59 8.50
C TYR A 103 8.15 32.24 9.98
N MET A 104 9.39 32.01 10.41
CA MET A 104 9.75 31.73 11.80
C MET A 104 9.36 32.89 12.73
N GLU A 105 9.66 34.13 12.33
CA GLU A 105 9.27 35.33 13.07
C GLU A 105 7.74 35.45 13.20
N ASN A 106 7.00 35.24 12.10
CA ASN A 106 5.54 35.29 12.08
C ASN A 106 4.89 34.19 12.96
N MET A 107 5.57 33.04 13.12
CA MET A 107 5.13 31.94 13.99
C MET A 107 5.55 32.15 15.46
N GLY A 108 6.44 33.10 15.75
CA GLY A 108 7.02 33.33 17.08
C GLY A 108 8.11 32.33 17.47
N SER A 109 8.74 31.65 16.50
CA SER A 109 9.86 30.75 16.74
C SER A 109 11.19 31.42 16.39
N ILE A 110 11.93 31.89 17.39
CA ILE A 110 13.21 32.60 17.18
C ILE A 110 14.35 31.62 16.88
N ALA A 111 14.38 30.47 17.55
CA ALA A 111 15.34 29.41 17.29
C ALA A 111 14.65 28.13 16.86
N SER A 112 15.32 27.35 16.01
CA SER A 112 14.81 26.09 15.50
C SER A 112 15.89 25.01 15.42
N LEU A 113 15.53 23.78 15.74
CA LEU A 113 16.32 22.58 15.45
C LEU A 113 15.41 21.58 14.75
N VAL A 114 15.75 21.24 13.50
CA VAL A 114 15.01 20.29 12.69
C VAL A 114 15.86 19.07 12.43
N MET A 115 15.27 17.89 12.58
CA MET A 115 15.91 16.62 12.31
C MET A 115 15.04 15.77 11.39
N ALA A 116 15.66 15.20 10.35
CA ALA A 116 14.98 14.39 9.35
C ALA A 116 14.69 12.98 9.88
N VAL A 117 13.49 12.49 9.63
CA VAL A 117 13.11 11.08 9.85
C VAL A 117 13.06 10.40 8.49
N ILE A 118 14.03 9.53 8.24
CA ILE A 118 14.21 8.84 6.97
C ILE A 118 13.82 7.38 7.16
N ILE A 119 13.05 6.84 6.21
CA ILE A 119 12.80 5.40 6.13
C ILE A 119 13.31 4.86 4.80
N ASN A 120 13.60 3.56 4.79
CA ASN A 120 13.92 2.87 3.54
C ASN A 120 12.61 2.41 2.92
N GLU A 121 12.43 2.72 1.64
CA GLU A 121 11.36 2.15 0.84
C GLU A 121 11.96 1.13 -0.10
N ASN A 122 11.30 -0.02 -0.17
CA ASN A 122 11.54 -0.98 -1.22
C ASN A 122 10.53 -0.66 -2.32
N GLU A 123 10.87 0.28 -3.20
CA GLU A 123 10.06 0.50 -4.39
C GLU A 123 10.41 -0.58 -5.41
N VAL A 124 9.38 -1.26 -5.91
CA VAL A 124 9.52 -2.15 -7.05
C VAL A 124 9.21 -1.30 -8.27
N ASP A 125 10.24 -0.91 -9.03
CA ASP A 125 10.01 -0.20 -10.29
C ASP A 125 9.10 -1.01 -11.21
N SER A 126 8.40 -0.33 -12.14
CA SER A 126 7.60 -0.95 -13.21
C SER A 126 8.39 -1.93 -14.10
N SER A 127 9.73 -1.94 -13.96
CA SER A 127 10.67 -2.86 -14.60
C SER A 127 10.98 -4.13 -13.78
N GLY A 128 10.35 -4.33 -12.62
CA GLY A 128 10.60 -5.45 -11.70
C GLY A 128 11.91 -5.35 -10.92
N ARG A 129 12.57 -4.18 -10.94
CA ARG A 129 13.81 -3.94 -10.19
C ARG A 129 13.49 -3.31 -8.85
N ALA A 130 13.74 -4.05 -7.77
CA ALA A 130 13.70 -3.51 -6.42
C ALA A 130 14.79 -2.42 -6.28
N HIS A 131 14.35 -1.17 -6.18
CA HIS A 131 15.22 -0.06 -5.79
C HIS A 131 15.06 0.14 -4.29
N GLN A 132 16.16 0.00 -3.56
CA GLN A 132 16.23 0.45 -2.17
C GLN A 132 16.36 1.97 -2.19
N GLY A 133 15.22 2.64 -2.19
CA GLY A 133 15.13 4.09 -2.01
C GLY A 133 15.15 4.45 -0.54
N THR A 134 15.57 5.68 -0.23
CA THR A 134 15.31 6.30 1.07
C THR A 134 14.35 7.45 0.85
N ARG A 135 13.27 7.51 1.63
CA ARG A 135 12.35 8.66 1.62
C ARG A 135 12.41 9.44 2.91
N LEU A 136 12.10 10.73 2.82
CA LEU A 136 11.83 11.57 3.98
C LEU A 136 10.40 11.33 4.46
N TRP A 137 10.22 10.47 5.46
CA TRP A 137 8.89 10.19 6.04
C TRP A 137 8.32 11.37 6.82
N GLY A 138 9.21 12.12 7.47
CA GLY A 138 8.81 13.22 8.34
C GLY A 138 10.02 13.96 8.91
N MET A 139 9.74 14.84 9.87
CA MET A 139 10.75 15.60 10.59
C MET A 139 10.38 15.70 12.07
N VAL A 140 11.38 15.75 12.94
CA VAL A 140 11.20 16.24 14.31
C VAL A 140 11.66 17.70 14.33
N VAL A 141 10.73 18.59 14.64
CA VAL A 141 10.92 20.05 14.61
C VAL A 141 10.87 20.57 16.04
N CYS A 142 11.89 21.32 16.43
CA CYS A 142 11.99 21.94 17.74
C CYS A 142 11.91 23.46 17.58
N HIS A 143 11.02 24.14 18.31
CA HIS A 143 10.88 25.59 18.31
C HIS A 143 11.18 26.18 19.69
N HIS A 144 11.88 27.32 19.71
CA HIS A 144 12.16 28.08 20.92
C HIS A 144 11.76 29.53 20.71
N THR A 145 11.19 30.13 21.76
CA THR A 145 10.73 31.52 21.75
C THR A 145 11.86 32.53 21.90
N SER A 146 13.05 32.09 22.32
CA SER A 146 14.27 32.90 22.42
C SER A 146 15.42 32.29 21.60
N PRO A 147 16.52 33.02 21.36
CA PRO A 147 17.71 32.44 20.76
C PRO A 147 18.20 31.22 21.54
N ARG A 148 18.58 30.16 20.82
CA ARG A 148 19.06 28.91 21.44
C ARG A 148 20.16 28.27 20.62
N PHE A 149 21.22 27.87 21.30
CA PHE A 149 22.32 27.12 20.71
C PHE A 149 22.42 25.73 21.33
N VAL A 150 22.50 24.71 20.48
CA VAL A 150 22.73 23.33 20.89
C VAL A 150 24.13 22.87 20.45
N PRO A 151 24.99 22.46 21.41
CA PRO A 151 26.32 21.95 21.11
C PRO A 151 26.28 20.75 20.16
N PHE A 152 27.34 20.60 19.35
CA PHE A 152 27.45 19.51 18.38
C PHE A 152 27.27 18.11 18.99
N PRO A 153 27.84 17.75 20.16
CA PRO A 153 27.64 16.42 20.73
C PRO A 153 26.17 16.08 20.95
N LEU A 154 25.38 17.04 21.46
CA LEU A 154 23.96 16.82 21.70
C LEU A 154 23.17 16.73 20.39
N ARG A 155 23.52 17.55 19.37
CA ARG A 155 22.94 17.42 18.03
C ARG A 155 23.22 16.05 17.40
N SER A 156 24.44 15.54 17.56
CA SER A 156 24.83 14.21 17.08
C SER A 156 24.07 13.09 17.81
N SER A 157 23.87 13.21 19.13
CA SER A 157 23.04 12.27 19.89
C SER A 157 21.58 12.29 19.42
N CYS A 158 21.01 13.46 19.17
CA CYS A 158 19.63 13.56 18.66
C CYS A 158 19.51 13.01 17.23
N GLU A 159 20.52 13.24 16.37
CA GLU A 159 20.57 12.65 15.04
C GLU A 159 20.61 11.10 15.11
N PHE A 160 21.42 10.53 16.01
CA PHE A 160 21.44 9.09 16.24
C PHE A 160 20.08 8.56 16.74
N LEU A 161 19.43 9.29 17.66
CA LEU A 161 18.08 8.95 18.12
C LEU A 161 17.07 8.94 16.95
N MET A 162 17.17 9.88 16.01
CA MET A 162 16.31 9.89 14.81
C MET A 162 16.58 8.71 13.89
N GLN A 163 17.82 8.22 13.80
CA GLN A 163 18.14 7.03 13.02
C GLN A 163 17.51 5.77 13.64
N VAL A 164 17.62 5.61 14.96
CA VAL A 164 16.96 4.50 15.69
C VAL A 164 15.44 4.59 15.53
N PHE A 165 14.88 5.79 15.64
CA PHE A 165 13.45 6.00 15.42
C PHE A 165 13.02 5.64 13.99
N GLY A 166 13.78 6.05 12.97
CA GLY A 166 13.51 5.70 11.58
C GLY A 166 13.53 4.19 11.33
N LEU A 167 14.46 3.46 11.96
CA LEU A 167 14.53 2.00 11.89
C LEU A 167 13.30 1.33 12.53
N GLN A 168 12.92 1.76 13.73
CA GLN A 168 11.72 1.25 14.40
C GLN A 168 10.47 1.54 13.57
N LEU A 169 10.35 2.74 13.04
CA LEU A 169 9.21 3.14 12.21
C LEU A 169 9.12 2.28 10.95
N ASN A 170 10.24 2.03 10.29
CA ASN A 170 10.29 1.16 9.12
C ASN A 170 9.84 -0.28 9.45
N MET A 171 10.28 -0.81 10.59
CA MET A 171 9.85 -2.13 11.06
C MET A 171 8.34 -2.19 11.31
N GLU A 172 7.77 -1.21 12.02
CA GLU A 172 6.33 -1.16 12.31
C GLU A 172 5.49 -1.04 11.03
N VAL A 173 5.90 -0.16 10.11
CA VAL A 173 5.23 0.00 8.81
C VAL A 173 5.32 -1.28 7.99
N GLY A 174 6.49 -1.93 7.95
CA GLY A 174 6.69 -3.20 7.25
C GLY A 174 5.85 -4.34 7.83
N ILE A 175 5.79 -4.49 9.16
CA ILE A 175 4.96 -5.50 9.81
C ILE A 175 3.48 -5.25 9.52
N ALA A 176 3.01 -4.00 9.60
CA ALA A 176 1.63 -3.64 9.31
C ALA A 176 1.26 -3.96 7.84
N ALA A 177 2.16 -3.72 6.89
CA ALA A 177 1.98 -4.08 5.49
C ALA A 177 1.92 -5.61 5.30
N GLN A 178 2.85 -6.36 5.90
CA GLN A 178 2.89 -7.82 5.81
C GLN A 178 1.65 -8.50 6.41
N VAL A 179 1.17 -8.02 7.56
CA VAL A 179 -0.07 -8.52 8.18
C VAL A 179 -1.26 -8.30 7.27
N ARG A 180 -1.32 -7.14 6.61
CA ARG A 180 -2.39 -6.80 5.66
C ARG A 180 -2.34 -7.68 4.41
N GLU A 181 -1.18 -7.84 3.80
CA GLU A 181 -0.98 -8.70 2.62
C GLU A 181 -1.36 -10.16 2.93
N LYS A 182 -0.90 -10.68 4.08
CA LYS A 182 -1.26 -12.04 4.52
C LYS A 182 -2.76 -12.20 4.73
N HIS A 183 -3.43 -11.18 5.27
CA HIS A 183 -4.88 -11.20 5.45
C HIS A 183 -5.60 -11.25 4.11
N ILE A 184 -5.21 -10.38 3.17
CA ILE A 184 -5.75 -10.34 1.80
C ILE A 184 -5.57 -11.70 1.10
N LEU A 185 -4.36 -12.25 1.07
CA LEU A 185 -4.07 -13.54 0.43
C LEU A 185 -4.90 -14.69 1.03
N ARG A 186 -5.06 -14.70 2.37
CA ARG A 186 -5.88 -15.71 3.05
C ARG A 186 -7.35 -15.56 2.66
N THR A 187 -7.88 -14.35 2.65
CA THR A 187 -9.27 -14.11 2.25
C THR A 187 -9.50 -14.46 0.78
N GLN A 188 -8.59 -14.08 -0.12
CA GLN A 188 -8.66 -14.46 -1.53
C GLN A 188 -8.69 -15.98 -1.71
N THR A 189 -7.79 -16.71 -1.03
CA THR A 189 -7.73 -18.18 -1.13
C THR A 189 -9.06 -18.81 -0.72
N LEU A 190 -9.68 -18.31 0.34
CA LEU A 190 -10.99 -18.80 0.81
C LEU A 190 -12.11 -18.45 -0.17
N LEU A 191 -12.13 -17.23 -0.72
CA LEU A 191 -13.12 -16.84 -1.72
C LEU A 191 -12.97 -17.65 -3.02
N CYS A 192 -11.75 -17.99 -3.43
CA CYS A 192 -11.50 -18.85 -4.58
C CYS A 192 -11.99 -20.27 -4.36
N ASP A 193 -11.71 -20.86 -3.19
CA ASP A 193 -12.23 -22.19 -2.82
C ASP A 193 -13.77 -22.21 -2.81
N MET A 194 -14.41 -21.14 -2.33
CA MET A 194 -15.87 -21.01 -2.35
C MET A 194 -16.43 -20.90 -3.77
N LEU A 195 -15.77 -20.18 -4.69
CA LEU A 195 -16.19 -20.09 -6.09
C LEU A 195 -16.07 -21.42 -6.85
N LEU A 196 -15.11 -22.25 -6.47
CA LEU A 196 -14.93 -23.58 -7.06
C LEU A 196 -15.98 -24.58 -6.56
N ARG A 197 -16.41 -24.45 -5.30
CA ARG A 197 -17.36 -25.39 -4.65
C ARG A 197 -18.82 -25.01 -4.83
N ASP A 198 -19.15 -23.72 -4.76
CA ASP A 198 -20.52 -23.20 -4.73
C ASP A 198 -20.84 -22.28 -5.92
N ALA A 199 -22.12 -21.98 -6.11
CA ALA A 199 -22.54 -20.95 -7.08
C ALA A 199 -21.96 -19.58 -6.70
N PRO A 200 -21.84 -18.62 -7.65
CA PRO A 200 -21.24 -17.31 -7.43
C PRO A 200 -21.91 -16.44 -6.36
N ILE A 201 -23.04 -16.87 -5.81
CA ILE A 201 -23.72 -16.26 -4.67
C ILE A 201 -22.97 -16.56 -3.36
N GLY A 202 -22.10 -17.58 -3.31
CA GLY A 202 -21.35 -17.99 -2.13
C GLY A 202 -20.44 -16.88 -1.58
N ILE A 203 -19.78 -16.12 -2.46
CA ILE A 203 -18.87 -15.01 -2.06
C ILE A 203 -19.59 -13.85 -1.34
N VAL A 204 -20.93 -13.80 -1.46
CA VAL A 204 -21.76 -12.79 -0.81
C VAL A 204 -22.52 -13.39 0.38
N SER A 205 -22.93 -14.67 0.31
CA SER A 205 -23.82 -15.28 1.31
C SER A 205 -23.11 -15.97 2.48
N GLN A 206 -21.86 -16.38 2.32
CA GLN A 206 -21.10 -17.11 3.35
C GLN A 206 -20.00 -16.24 3.98
N SER A 207 -19.39 -16.72 5.06
CA SER A 207 -18.27 -16.05 5.72
C SER A 207 -17.01 -16.90 5.61
N PRO A 208 -15.86 -16.33 5.18
CA PRO A 208 -15.63 -14.91 4.84
C PRO A 208 -16.31 -14.50 3.52
N ASN A 209 -16.68 -13.21 3.42
CA ASN A 209 -17.31 -12.64 2.22
C ASN A 209 -16.42 -11.58 1.55
N VAL A 210 -16.89 -11.02 0.43
CA VAL A 210 -16.20 -9.97 -0.33
C VAL A 210 -15.88 -8.70 0.48
N MET A 211 -16.59 -8.40 1.58
CA MET A 211 -16.25 -7.28 2.48
C MET A 211 -15.06 -7.60 3.39
N ASP A 212 -14.73 -8.87 3.61
CA ASP A 212 -13.54 -9.26 4.39
C ASP A 212 -12.25 -9.19 3.55
N LEU A 213 -12.36 -8.96 2.24
CA LEU A 213 -11.23 -8.87 1.31
C LEU A 213 -10.54 -7.50 1.39
N VAL A 214 -11.34 -6.44 1.45
CA VAL A 214 -10.89 -5.04 1.48
C VAL A 214 -11.66 -4.28 2.55
N LYS A 215 -11.06 -3.26 3.15
CA LYS A 215 -11.80 -2.48 4.15
C LYS A 215 -12.90 -1.68 3.46
N CYS A 216 -14.15 -2.09 3.64
CA CYS A 216 -15.31 -1.39 3.11
C CYS A 216 -16.48 -1.39 4.09
N ASP A 217 -17.41 -0.46 3.89
CA ASP A 217 -18.64 -0.35 4.69
C ASP A 217 -19.78 -1.16 4.08
N GLY A 218 -19.69 -1.46 2.77
CA GLY A 218 -20.59 -2.37 2.09
C GLY A 218 -20.01 -2.92 0.79
N ALA A 219 -20.68 -3.93 0.25
CA ALA A 219 -20.39 -4.54 -1.04
C ALA A 219 -21.66 -5.01 -1.74
N ALA A 220 -21.66 -5.06 -3.07
CA ALA A 220 -22.79 -5.58 -3.82
C ALA A 220 -22.35 -6.36 -5.06
N LEU A 221 -22.98 -7.51 -5.29
CA LEU A 221 -22.87 -8.25 -6.55
C LEU A 221 -24.07 -7.91 -7.44
N PHE A 222 -23.81 -7.48 -8.67
CA PHE A 222 -24.82 -7.29 -9.69
C PHE A 222 -24.60 -8.33 -10.79
N TYR A 223 -25.47 -9.35 -10.83
CA TYR A 223 -25.38 -10.44 -11.80
C TYR A 223 -26.75 -10.81 -12.36
N GLY A 224 -26.89 -10.85 -13.69
CA GLY A 224 -28.13 -11.27 -14.35
C GLY A 224 -29.35 -10.39 -14.01
N LYS A 225 -29.13 -9.07 -13.85
CA LYS A 225 -30.11 -8.07 -13.38
C LYS A 225 -30.64 -8.29 -11.94
N LYS A 226 -29.98 -9.13 -11.16
CA LYS A 226 -30.24 -9.27 -9.72
C LYS A 226 -29.11 -8.63 -8.92
N CYS A 227 -29.47 -8.03 -7.80
CA CYS A 227 -28.55 -7.43 -6.86
C CYS A 227 -28.48 -8.29 -5.59
N TRP A 228 -27.28 -8.54 -5.09
CA TRP A 228 -27.05 -9.07 -3.73
C TRP A 228 -26.26 -8.03 -2.96
N LEU A 229 -26.80 -7.58 -1.83
CA LEU A 229 -26.29 -6.43 -1.07
C LEU A 229 -25.73 -6.89 0.28
N LEU A 230 -24.61 -6.31 0.70
CA LEU A 230 -23.99 -6.53 2.00
C LEU A 230 -23.56 -5.21 2.65
N GLY A 231 -23.87 -5.04 3.93
CA GLY A 231 -23.48 -3.86 4.68
C GLY A 231 -24.21 -2.59 4.22
N ILE A 232 -23.49 -1.47 4.18
CA ILE A 232 -23.99 -0.16 3.78
C ILE A 232 -23.85 -0.01 2.26
N THR A 233 -24.95 -0.17 1.54
CA THR A 233 -24.96 -0.06 0.07
C THR A 233 -26.06 0.90 -0.41
N PRO A 234 -25.97 1.39 -1.65
CA PRO A 234 -27.12 2.01 -2.31
C PRO A 234 -28.27 1.01 -2.49
N THR A 235 -29.45 1.52 -2.82
CA THR A 235 -30.61 0.69 -3.18
C THR A 235 -30.39 -0.04 -4.49
N GLU A 236 -31.14 -1.13 -4.75
CA GLU A 236 -31.01 -1.91 -5.99
C GLU A 236 -31.16 -1.06 -7.26
N ASN A 237 -32.10 -0.11 -7.26
CA ASN A 237 -32.31 0.82 -8.37
C ASN A 237 -31.11 1.76 -8.57
N GLN A 238 -30.49 2.22 -7.49
CA GLN A 238 -29.30 3.07 -7.56
C GLN A 238 -28.08 2.28 -8.04
N ILE A 239 -27.95 1.01 -7.66
CA ILE A 239 -26.87 0.16 -8.15
C ILE A 239 -27.01 -0.12 -9.65
N ALA A 240 -28.24 -0.35 -10.13
CA ALA A 240 -28.50 -0.47 -11.55
C ALA A 240 -28.11 0.80 -12.31
N ASP A 241 -28.47 1.98 -11.78
CA ASP A 241 -28.09 3.28 -12.36
C ASP A 241 -26.56 3.51 -12.38
N ILE A 242 -25.85 3.10 -11.32
CA ILE A 242 -24.38 3.15 -11.27
C ILE A 242 -23.78 2.18 -12.31
N ALA A 243 -24.34 0.98 -12.46
CA ALA A 243 -23.87 0.01 -13.46
C ALA A 243 -24.08 0.53 -14.89
N ASP A 244 -25.23 1.15 -15.17
CA ASP A 244 -25.51 1.78 -16.47
C ASP A 244 -24.55 2.95 -16.75
N TRP A 245 -24.31 3.81 -15.75
CA TRP A 245 -23.34 4.90 -15.87
C TRP A 245 -21.91 4.41 -16.17
N LEU A 246 -21.45 3.34 -15.50
CA LEU A 246 -20.16 2.72 -15.77
C LEU A 246 -20.08 2.13 -17.18
N LEU A 247 -21.17 1.55 -17.67
CA LEU A 247 -21.24 1.03 -19.03
C LEU A 247 -21.24 2.13 -20.09
N GLU A 248 -21.78 3.32 -19.80
CA GLU A 248 -21.80 4.44 -20.76
C GLU A 248 -20.49 5.22 -20.80
N GLN A 249 -19.92 5.55 -19.63
CA GLN A 249 -18.78 6.46 -19.52
C GLN A 249 -17.42 5.75 -19.41
N HIS A 250 -17.41 4.47 -19.02
CA HIS A 250 -16.19 3.70 -18.76
C HIS A 250 -16.18 2.35 -19.51
N MET A 251 -16.64 2.34 -20.77
CA MET A 251 -16.75 1.12 -21.60
C MET A 251 -15.46 0.30 -21.69
N ASP A 252 -14.32 0.98 -21.86
CA ASP A 252 -13.02 0.36 -22.14
C ASP A 252 -12.25 -0.04 -20.87
N SER A 253 -12.74 0.34 -19.68
CA SER A 253 -12.07 0.01 -18.42
C SER A 253 -12.55 -1.32 -17.86
N THR A 254 -11.63 -2.06 -17.23
CA THR A 254 -11.95 -3.27 -16.46
C THR A 254 -12.58 -2.93 -15.10
N GLY A 255 -12.51 -1.67 -14.66
CA GLY A 255 -13.10 -1.23 -13.40
C GLY A 255 -12.97 0.27 -13.17
N LEU A 256 -13.46 0.74 -12.03
CA LEU A 256 -13.28 2.12 -11.57
C LEU A 256 -13.04 2.12 -10.07
N SER A 257 -12.05 2.89 -9.60
CA SER A 257 -11.92 3.25 -8.19
C SER A 257 -11.99 4.76 -8.03
N THR A 258 -12.76 5.21 -7.05
CA THR A 258 -12.87 6.62 -6.69
C THR A 258 -13.16 6.76 -5.19
N ASP A 259 -12.62 7.82 -4.59
CA ASP A 259 -12.92 8.26 -3.23
C ASP A 259 -14.15 9.19 -3.18
N SER A 260 -14.61 9.68 -4.33
CA SER A 260 -15.75 10.58 -4.48
C SER A 260 -16.49 10.34 -5.79
N LEU A 261 -17.64 9.68 -5.72
CA LEU A 261 -18.55 9.53 -6.86
C LEU A 261 -18.97 10.88 -7.47
N ALA A 262 -19.06 11.94 -6.66
CA ALA A 262 -19.39 13.27 -7.15
C ALA A 262 -18.26 13.86 -8.02
N ASP A 263 -16.99 13.70 -7.59
CA ASP A 263 -15.84 14.21 -8.34
C ASP A 263 -15.54 13.32 -9.57
N ALA A 264 -15.89 12.04 -9.51
CA ALA A 264 -15.83 11.12 -10.65
C ALA A 264 -16.87 11.44 -11.75
N GLY A 265 -17.82 12.34 -11.49
CA GLY A 265 -18.82 12.78 -12.46
C GLY A 265 -20.09 11.93 -12.51
N TYR A 266 -20.37 11.12 -11.49
CA TYR A 266 -21.63 10.37 -11.41
C TYR A 266 -22.82 11.32 -11.07
N PRO A 267 -23.82 11.48 -11.94
CA PRO A 267 -24.89 12.46 -11.76
C PRO A 267 -25.77 12.19 -10.51
N GLY A 268 -25.94 10.91 -10.16
CA GLY A 268 -26.77 10.48 -9.03
C GLY A 268 -26.10 10.61 -7.66
N ALA A 269 -24.83 11.04 -7.59
CA ALA A 269 -24.04 11.05 -6.36
C ALA A 269 -24.68 11.85 -5.22
N VAL A 270 -25.42 12.92 -5.55
CA VAL A 270 -26.11 13.76 -4.56
C VAL A 270 -27.20 12.99 -3.80
N PHE A 271 -27.84 12.01 -4.44
CA PHE A 271 -28.92 11.21 -3.86
C PHE A 271 -28.42 10.05 -2.99
N LEU A 272 -27.16 9.63 -3.15
CA LEU A 272 -26.53 8.60 -2.31
C LEU A 272 -26.22 9.10 -0.90
N GLY A 273 -26.14 10.42 -0.71
CA GLY A 273 -25.91 11.05 0.59
C GLY A 273 -24.52 10.77 1.16
N GLU A 274 -24.41 10.78 2.49
CA GLU A 274 -23.16 10.51 3.22
C GLU A 274 -22.91 9.01 3.44
N ALA A 275 -23.90 8.15 3.16
CA ALA A 275 -23.79 6.72 3.36
C ALA A 275 -22.84 6.04 2.35
N VAL A 276 -22.72 6.58 1.13
CA VAL A 276 -21.87 6.02 0.07
C VAL A 276 -21.20 7.17 -0.69
N CYS A 277 -19.88 7.25 -0.62
CA CYS A 277 -19.08 8.28 -1.31
C CYS A 277 -17.97 7.65 -2.17
N GLY A 278 -17.27 6.66 -1.63
CA GLY A 278 -16.25 5.91 -2.35
C GLY A 278 -16.83 4.68 -3.03
N LEU A 279 -16.33 4.40 -4.23
CA LEU A 279 -16.69 3.22 -5.02
C LEU A 279 -15.42 2.56 -5.55
N ALA A 280 -15.32 1.25 -5.38
CA ALA A 280 -14.49 0.40 -6.23
C ALA A 280 -15.41 -0.58 -6.98
N ALA A 281 -15.32 -0.60 -8.31
CA ALA A 281 -16.15 -1.40 -9.18
C ALA A 281 -15.26 -2.30 -10.05
N ALA A 282 -15.53 -3.61 -10.02
CA ALA A 282 -14.86 -4.60 -10.84
C ALA A 282 -15.86 -5.19 -11.85
N LYS A 283 -15.57 -5.05 -13.14
CA LYS A 283 -16.41 -5.55 -14.23
C LYS A 283 -16.16 -7.04 -14.47
N ILE A 284 -17.11 -7.89 -14.06
CA ILE A 284 -16.99 -9.34 -14.27
C ILE A 284 -17.24 -9.63 -15.75
N THR A 285 -18.46 -9.42 -16.24
CA THR A 285 -18.82 -9.64 -17.65
C THR A 285 -19.11 -8.31 -18.34
N SER A 286 -19.65 -8.34 -19.56
CA SER A 286 -20.13 -7.12 -20.24
C SER A 286 -21.29 -6.43 -19.51
N LYS A 287 -21.97 -7.12 -18.59
CA LYS A 287 -23.19 -6.63 -17.90
C LYS A 287 -23.16 -6.80 -16.38
N ASP A 288 -22.24 -7.60 -15.85
CA ASP A 288 -22.19 -7.96 -14.44
C ASP A 288 -21.01 -7.31 -13.73
N PHE A 289 -21.24 -6.85 -12.51
CA PHE A 289 -20.29 -6.06 -11.73
C PHE A 289 -20.23 -6.51 -10.28
N LEU A 290 -19.07 -6.35 -9.66
CA LEU A 290 -18.87 -6.44 -8.23
C LEU A 290 -18.47 -5.05 -7.70
N PHE A 291 -19.16 -4.60 -6.66
CA PHE A 291 -19.01 -3.27 -6.10
C PHE A 291 -18.57 -3.34 -4.64
N TRP A 292 -17.69 -2.43 -4.26
CA TRP A 292 -17.36 -2.13 -2.87
C TRP A 292 -17.60 -0.64 -2.61
N PHE A 293 -18.22 -0.35 -1.46
CA PHE A 293 -18.64 0.98 -1.09
C PHE A 293 -17.96 1.42 0.20
N ARG A 294 -17.58 2.69 0.26
CA ARG A 294 -17.14 3.35 1.49
C ARG A 294 -18.01 4.56 1.77
N SER A 295 -18.41 4.69 3.02
CA SER A 295 -19.17 5.83 3.52
C SER A 295 -18.32 7.09 3.58
N HIS A 296 -19.00 8.23 3.70
CA HIS A 296 -18.33 9.48 3.96
C HIS A 296 -17.55 9.36 5.27
N THR A 297 -16.25 9.57 5.21
CA THR A 297 -15.46 9.78 6.41
C THR A 297 -15.33 11.28 6.59
N ALA A 298 -15.97 11.83 7.61
CA ALA A 298 -15.80 13.24 7.98
C ALA A 298 -14.34 13.45 8.39
N LYS A 299 -13.50 13.84 7.43
CA LYS A 299 -12.11 14.20 7.68
C LYS A 299 -12.08 15.68 8.02
N GLU A 300 -12.12 15.98 9.31
CA GLU A 300 -11.85 17.31 9.82
C GLU A 300 -10.35 17.60 9.68
N MET A 301 -9.95 18.32 8.63
CA MET A 301 -8.58 18.81 8.51
C MET A 301 -8.47 20.17 9.19
N LYS A 302 -7.66 20.27 10.23
CA LYS A 302 -7.34 21.56 10.86
C LYS A 302 -6.14 22.16 10.14
N TRP A 303 -6.36 23.16 9.30
CA TRP A 303 -5.29 23.84 8.59
C TRP A 303 -4.67 24.96 9.42
N GLY A 304 -3.33 24.99 9.47
CA GLY A 304 -2.56 26.04 10.14
C GLY A 304 -2.45 27.33 9.31
N GLY A 305 -3.58 27.96 8.98
CA GLY A 305 -3.64 29.28 8.32
C GLY A 305 -3.91 29.28 6.82
N ALA A 306 -3.48 28.27 6.06
CA ALA A 306 -3.81 28.11 4.64
C ALA A 306 -4.04 26.63 4.26
N LYS A 307 -4.97 26.39 3.33
CA LYS A 307 -5.27 25.07 2.75
C LYS A 307 -4.17 24.67 1.74
N HIS A 308 -3.89 23.37 1.62
CA HIS A 308 -3.08 22.86 0.52
C HIS A 308 -3.86 22.89 -0.80
N ASP A 309 -3.26 23.52 -1.82
CA ASP A 309 -3.70 23.43 -3.20
C ASP A 309 -2.75 22.49 -3.98
N PRO A 310 -3.23 21.39 -4.58
CA PRO A 310 -2.40 20.48 -5.39
C PRO A 310 -1.81 21.13 -6.65
N ASP A 311 -2.43 22.21 -7.17
CA ASP A 311 -1.92 22.92 -8.35
C ASP A 311 -0.79 23.91 -8.00
N ASP A 312 -0.62 24.24 -6.71
CA ASP A 312 0.46 25.10 -6.25
C ASP A 312 1.81 24.38 -6.37
N LYS A 313 2.72 24.99 -7.13
CA LYS A 313 4.10 24.54 -7.30
C LYS A 313 5.08 25.49 -6.63
N ASP A 314 6.22 24.96 -6.22
CA ASP A 314 7.34 25.74 -5.71
C ASP A 314 7.81 26.77 -6.75
N ASP A 315 7.45 28.04 -6.57
CA ASP A 315 7.94 29.14 -7.39
C ASP A 315 9.04 29.91 -6.66
N GLY A 316 10.27 29.76 -7.14
CA GLY A 316 11.43 30.47 -6.61
C GLY A 316 11.36 32.00 -6.70
N ARG A 317 10.43 32.55 -7.51
CA ARG A 317 10.19 34.00 -7.66
C ARG A 317 9.08 34.51 -6.76
N ARG A 318 8.17 33.63 -6.31
CA ARG A 318 6.99 33.97 -5.49
C ARG A 318 7.15 33.46 -4.06
N MET A 319 8.21 33.93 -3.40
CA MET A 319 8.51 33.56 -2.02
C MET A 319 7.93 34.58 -1.04
N HIS A 320 6.62 34.49 -0.77
CA HIS A 320 5.97 35.28 0.28
C HIS A 320 5.76 34.43 1.55
N PRO A 321 6.35 34.81 2.69
CA PRO A 321 6.17 34.08 3.93
C PRO A 321 4.73 34.21 4.42
N ARG A 322 4.21 33.13 5.01
CA ARG A 322 2.85 33.10 5.58
C ARG A 322 2.72 34.11 6.71
N SER A 323 1.64 34.89 6.68
CA SER A 323 1.37 35.95 7.68
C SER A 323 0.47 35.51 8.83
N SER A 324 -0.27 34.40 8.69
CA SER A 324 -1.20 33.90 9.71
C SER A 324 -1.10 32.38 9.86
N PHE A 325 -1.07 31.91 11.11
CA PHE A 325 -1.08 30.50 11.49
C PHE A 325 -2.36 30.10 12.24
N ARG A 326 -3.40 30.94 12.20
CA ARG A 326 -4.66 30.66 12.88
C ARG A 326 -5.27 29.37 12.31
N ALA A 327 -5.51 28.42 13.20
CA ALA A 327 -6.17 27.18 12.85
C ALA A 327 -7.58 27.47 12.30
N PHE A 328 -7.90 26.90 11.14
CA PHE A 328 -9.27 26.82 10.66
C PHE A 328 -9.60 25.39 10.25
N LEU A 329 -10.85 25.02 10.46
CA LEU A 329 -11.34 23.67 10.18
C LEU A 329 -11.84 23.65 8.74
N GLU A 330 -11.27 22.77 7.92
CA GLU A 330 -11.88 22.35 6.68
C GLU A 330 -12.60 21.02 6.89
N VAL A 331 -13.90 21.02 6.62
CA VAL A 331 -14.68 19.80 6.54
C VAL A 331 -14.65 19.37 5.08
N VAL A 332 -13.80 18.40 4.75
CA VAL A 332 -13.87 17.74 3.44
C VAL A 332 -15.18 16.97 3.42
N LYS A 333 -16.15 17.40 2.60
CA LYS A 333 -17.45 16.76 2.47
C LYS A 333 -17.42 15.77 1.30
N ARG A 334 -18.17 14.67 1.44
CA ARG A 334 -18.45 13.70 0.36
C ARG A 334 -17.23 12.97 -0.22
N ARG A 335 -16.20 12.74 0.60
CA ARG A 335 -15.10 11.84 0.28
C ARG A 335 -15.03 10.67 1.26
N SER A 336 -14.62 9.51 0.77
CA SER A 336 -14.25 8.35 1.59
C SER A 336 -12.75 8.30 1.85
N VAL A 337 -12.31 7.30 2.62
CA VAL A 337 -10.89 6.90 2.63
C VAL A 337 -10.50 6.42 1.24
N PRO A 338 -9.34 6.85 0.69
CA PRO A 338 -8.86 6.41 -0.62
C PRO A 338 -8.56 4.90 -0.64
N TRP A 339 -8.75 4.28 -1.78
CA TRP A 339 -8.45 2.86 -2.00
C TRP A 339 -6.93 2.69 -2.14
N GLU A 340 -6.34 1.79 -1.36
CA GLU A 340 -4.91 1.51 -1.44
C GLU A 340 -4.60 0.56 -2.60
N ASP A 341 -3.39 0.62 -3.15
CA ASP A 341 -2.97 -0.24 -4.28
C ASP A 341 -3.13 -1.73 -3.96
N VAL A 342 -2.77 -2.14 -2.73
CA VAL A 342 -2.92 -3.54 -2.28
C VAL A 342 -4.38 -4.00 -2.24
N GLU A 343 -5.32 -3.09 -1.98
CA GLU A 343 -6.75 -3.39 -2.02
C GLU A 343 -7.26 -3.49 -3.45
N MET A 344 -6.74 -2.62 -4.33
CA MET A 344 -7.07 -2.65 -5.76
C MET A 344 -6.52 -3.91 -6.45
N ASP A 345 -5.29 -4.31 -6.13
CA ASP A 345 -4.72 -5.58 -6.60
C ASP A 345 -5.54 -6.77 -6.12
N ALA A 346 -6.06 -6.69 -4.88
CA ALA A 346 -6.91 -7.73 -4.34
C ALA A 346 -8.23 -7.88 -5.12
N ILE A 347 -8.85 -6.73 -5.44
CA ILE A 347 -10.08 -6.63 -6.23
C ILE A 347 -9.84 -7.12 -7.67
N HIS A 348 -8.76 -6.67 -8.31
CA HIS A 348 -8.42 -7.08 -9.69
C HIS A 348 -8.11 -8.58 -9.78
N SER A 349 -7.41 -9.14 -8.79
CA SER A 349 -7.16 -10.58 -8.73
C SER A 349 -8.46 -11.37 -8.63
N LEU A 350 -9.39 -10.97 -7.74
CA LEU A 350 -10.70 -11.60 -7.62
C LEU A 350 -11.50 -11.46 -8.93
N GLN A 351 -11.45 -10.29 -9.57
CA GLN A 351 -12.11 -10.03 -10.84
C GLN A 351 -11.66 -10.99 -11.95
N LEU A 352 -10.34 -11.23 -12.08
CA LEU A 352 -9.79 -12.14 -13.08
C LEU A 352 -10.26 -13.58 -12.85
N ILE A 353 -10.31 -14.00 -11.59
CA ILE A 353 -10.76 -15.34 -11.21
C ILE A 353 -12.25 -15.51 -11.52
N LEU A 354 -13.07 -14.53 -11.15
CA LEU A 354 -14.50 -14.54 -11.47
C LEU A 354 -14.73 -14.56 -12.98
N ARG A 355 -13.98 -13.77 -13.77
CA ARG A 355 -14.08 -13.78 -15.23
C ARG A 355 -13.87 -15.17 -15.83
N GLY A 356 -12.85 -15.88 -15.37
CA GLY A 356 -12.61 -17.28 -15.78
C GLY A 356 -13.80 -18.17 -15.43
N SER A 357 -14.22 -18.16 -14.16
CA SER A 357 -15.31 -19.03 -13.70
C SER A 357 -16.68 -18.75 -14.35
N PHE A 358 -16.99 -17.49 -14.69
CA PHE A 358 -18.27 -17.13 -15.31
C PHE A 358 -18.29 -17.36 -16.83
N GLN A 359 -17.17 -17.22 -17.54
CA GLN A 359 -17.10 -17.60 -18.96
C GLN A 359 -17.31 -19.10 -19.15
N ASP A 360 -16.76 -19.92 -18.24
CA ASP A 360 -16.98 -21.37 -18.24
C ASP A 360 -18.46 -21.75 -17.99
N ILE A 361 -19.22 -20.88 -17.32
CA ILE A 361 -20.66 -21.07 -17.05
C ILE A 361 -21.52 -20.61 -18.24
N ASP A 362 -21.19 -19.50 -18.88
CA ASP A 362 -21.92 -18.98 -20.05
C ASP A 362 -21.71 -19.84 -21.31
N ASP A 363 -20.56 -20.52 -21.46
CA ASP A 363 -20.36 -21.53 -22.52
C ASP A 363 -21.18 -22.82 -22.28
N CYS A 364 -21.69 -23.02 -21.06
CA CYS A 364 -22.59 -24.11 -20.69
C CYS A 364 -24.05 -23.63 -20.66
N ASP A 365 -24.52 -22.98 -21.73
CA ASP A 365 -25.79 -22.26 -21.64
C ASP A 365 -27.01 -23.21 -21.67
N SER A 366 -27.61 -23.39 -20.50
CA SER A 366 -29.07 -23.34 -20.32
C SER A 366 -29.39 -23.17 -18.84
N LYS A 367 -30.17 -22.12 -18.55
CA LYS A 367 -30.79 -21.66 -17.28
C LYS A 367 -31.42 -22.71 -16.33
N THR A 368 -31.26 -24.00 -16.62
CA THR A 368 -31.66 -25.16 -15.83
C THR A 368 -30.56 -25.69 -14.89
N MET A 369 -29.28 -25.33 -15.09
CA MET A 369 -28.19 -25.95 -14.33
C MET A 369 -27.98 -25.40 -12.91
N ILE A 370 -28.38 -24.15 -12.65
CA ILE A 370 -28.33 -23.57 -11.29
C ILE A 370 -29.32 -24.30 -10.34
N HIS A 371 -30.47 -24.72 -10.85
CA HIS A 371 -31.42 -25.54 -10.09
C HIS A 371 -31.04 -27.02 -10.04
N ALA A 372 -30.33 -27.54 -11.04
CA ALA A 372 -29.85 -28.92 -11.05
C ALA A 372 -28.69 -29.14 -10.05
N ARG A 373 -27.72 -28.20 -9.96
CA ARG A 373 -26.61 -28.28 -8.99
C ARG A 373 -27.06 -28.25 -7.53
N LEU A 374 -28.20 -27.63 -7.23
CA LEU A 374 -28.81 -27.65 -5.89
C LEU A 374 -29.29 -29.05 -5.47
N ASN A 375 -29.58 -29.94 -6.42
CA ASN A 375 -29.99 -31.33 -6.15
C ASN A 375 -28.81 -32.33 -6.19
N ASP A 376 -27.69 -31.99 -6.85
CA ASP A 376 -26.52 -32.87 -6.99
C ASP A 376 -25.60 -32.89 -5.75
N LEU A 377 -25.81 -32.00 -4.78
CA LEU A 377 -25.14 -31.99 -3.47
C LEU A 377 -25.40 -33.25 -2.60
N LYS A 378 -26.06 -34.28 -3.14
CA LYS A 378 -26.28 -35.58 -2.48
C LYS A 378 -25.34 -36.69 -2.94
N LEU A 379 -24.45 -36.45 -3.90
CA LEU A 379 -23.56 -37.47 -4.48
C LEU A 379 -22.07 -37.10 -4.36
N GLN A 380 -21.64 -36.52 -3.24
CA GLN A 380 -20.21 -36.31 -2.93
C GLN A 380 -19.61 -37.53 -2.22
N GLY A 381 -18.94 -38.39 -2.99
CA GLY A 381 -18.10 -39.47 -2.44
C GLY A 381 -16.99 -39.96 -3.35
N LEU A 382 -16.94 -39.52 -4.62
CA LEU A 382 -15.95 -39.96 -5.61
C LEU A 382 -15.04 -38.83 -6.12
N ASP A 383 -15.44 -37.56 -6.00
CA ASP A 383 -14.68 -36.41 -6.51
C ASP A 383 -13.57 -35.89 -5.58
N GLU A 384 -13.62 -36.22 -4.29
CA GLU A 384 -12.64 -35.76 -3.29
C GLU A 384 -11.24 -36.38 -3.51
N LEU A 385 -11.19 -37.63 -3.99
CA LEU A 385 -9.92 -38.31 -4.33
C LEU A 385 -9.30 -37.76 -5.62
N SER A 386 -10.14 -37.37 -6.58
CA SER A 386 -9.74 -36.73 -7.85
C SER A 386 -9.13 -35.35 -7.61
N THR A 387 -9.73 -34.55 -6.73
CA THR A 387 -9.24 -33.20 -6.40
C THR A 387 -7.93 -33.22 -5.63
N VAL A 388 -7.77 -34.13 -4.65
CA VAL A 388 -6.50 -34.29 -3.93
C VAL A 388 -5.38 -34.76 -4.86
N ALA A 389 -5.67 -35.68 -5.79
CA ALA A 389 -4.71 -36.13 -6.79
C ALA A 389 -4.27 -34.99 -7.72
N ASN A 390 -5.22 -34.16 -8.19
CA ASN A 390 -4.92 -33.03 -9.07
C ASN A 390 -4.12 -31.92 -8.39
N GLU A 391 -4.38 -31.62 -7.10
CA GLU A 391 -3.58 -30.67 -6.33
C GLU A 391 -2.16 -31.20 -6.07
N MET A 392 -1.99 -32.50 -5.82
CA MET A 392 -0.66 -33.10 -5.70
C MET A 392 0.14 -33.02 -7.02
N VAL A 393 -0.51 -33.25 -8.16
CA VAL A 393 0.12 -33.09 -9.48
C VAL A 393 0.55 -31.64 -9.69
N ARG A 394 -0.31 -30.66 -9.38
CA ARG A 394 0.02 -29.24 -9.55
C ARG A 394 1.18 -28.78 -8.65
N LEU A 395 1.27 -29.29 -7.43
CA LEU A 395 2.40 -29.02 -6.52
C LEU A 395 3.72 -29.59 -7.05
N ILE A 396 3.68 -30.78 -7.68
CA ILE A 396 4.86 -31.40 -8.29
C ILE A 396 5.34 -30.58 -9.49
N GLU A 397 4.41 -30.15 -10.36
CA GLU A 397 4.73 -29.39 -11.57
C GLU A 397 5.29 -27.99 -11.29
N THR A 398 4.78 -27.32 -10.26
CA THR A 398 5.16 -25.93 -9.93
C THR A 398 6.37 -25.81 -8.99
N ALA A 399 6.88 -26.92 -8.47
CA ALA A 399 8.02 -26.92 -7.55
C ALA A 399 9.32 -26.48 -8.23
N LYS A 400 10.08 -25.61 -7.54
CA LYS A 400 11.40 -25.13 -8.00
C LYS A 400 12.55 -26.13 -7.77
N ALA A 401 12.26 -27.27 -7.13
CA ALA A 401 13.20 -28.37 -6.92
C ALA A 401 12.91 -29.52 -7.90
N PRO A 402 13.90 -30.31 -8.33
CA PRO A 402 13.65 -31.49 -9.16
C PRO A 402 12.89 -32.55 -8.35
N ILE A 403 11.71 -32.94 -8.85
CA ILE A 403 10.85 -33.95 -8.24
C ILE A 403 10.58 -35.03 -9.27
N LEU A 404 10.77 -36.29 -8.83
CA LEU A 404 10.32 -37.47 -9.54
C LEU A 404 9.52 -38.35 -8.59
N ALA A 405 8.55 -39.09 -9.13
CA ALA A 405 7.79 -40.10 -8.42
C ALA A 405 7.85 -41.41 -9.21
N VAL A 406 7.88 -42.53 -8.49
CA VAL A 406 7.82 -43.88 -9.06
C VAL A 406 6.71 -44.68 -8.39
N ASP A 407 6.17 -45.65 -9.12
CA ASP A 407 5.21 -46.62 -8.59
C ASP A 407 5.91 -47.72 -7.78
N ALA A 408 5.12 -48.65 -7.24
CA ALA A 408 5.62 -49.79 -6.45
C ALA A 408 6.52 -50.76 -7.24
N HIS A 409 6.58 -50.64 -8.56
CA HIS A 409 7.43 -51.42 -9.44
C HIS A 409 8.66 -50.65 -9.93
N GLY A 410 8.83 -49.39 -9.49
CA GLY A 410 9.96 -48.54 -9.84
C GLY A 410 9.83 -47.85 -11.21
N PHE A 411 8.62 -47.82 -11.78
CA PHE A 411 8.34 -47.07 -13.01
C PHE A 411 7.93 -45.64 -12.69
N ILE A 412 8.41 -44.69 -13.49
CA ILE A 412 8.17 -43.27 -13.26
C ILE A 412 6.70 -42.92 -13.55
N ASN A 413 6.05 -42.31 -12.56
CA ASN A 413 4.68 -41.81 -12.65
C ASN A 413 4.57 -40.30 -12.33
N GLY A 414 5.67 -39.64 -11.98
CA GLY A 414 5.73 -38.18 -11.84
C GLY A 414 7.11 -37.64 -12.24
N TRP A 415 7.13 -36.56 -13.01
CA TRP A 415 8.36 -35.97 -13.55
C TRP A 415 8.19 -34.47 -13.77
N ASN A 416 8.76 -33.61 -12.93
CA ASN A 416 8.52 -32.18 -13.05
C ASN A 416 9.43 -31.45 -14.03
N ALA A 417 9.08 -30.19 -14.37
CA ALA A 417 9.83 -29.39 -15.32
C ALA A 417 11.31 -29.20 -14.92
N LYS A 418 11.61 -29.16 -13.61
CA LYS A 418 12.97 -28.94 -13.14
C LYS A 418 13.87 -30.17 -13.31
N ILE A 419 13.36 -31.39 -13.14
CA ILE A 419 14.15 -32.60 -13.45
C ILE A 419 14.29 -32.81 -14.95
N ALA A 420 13.30 -32.41 -15.76
CA ALA A 420 13.41 -32.43 -17.22
C ALA A 420 14.52 -31.51 -17.74
N GLU A 421 14.66 -30.31 -17.17
CA GLU A 421 15.76 -29.39 -17.49
C GLU A 421 17.14 -29.96 -17.12
N LEU A 422 17.25 -30.66 -15.98
CA LEU A 422 18.53 -31.21 -15.50
C LEU A 422 18.98 -32.45 -16.27
N THR A 423 18.04 -33.31 -16.66
CA THR A 423 18.33 -34.59 -17.33
C THR A 423 18.27 -34.49 -18.85
N GLY A 424 17.63 -33.45 -19.39
CA GLY A 424 17.34 -33.31 -20.82
C GLY A 424 16.22 -34.23 -21.31
N LEU A 425 15.50 -34.92 -20.41
CA LEU A 425 14.41 -35.84 -20.74
C LEU A 425 13.05 -35.21 -20.42
N SER A 426 12.18 -35.17 -21.43
CA SER A 426 10.83 -34.64 -21.29
C SER A 426 9.95 -35.54 -20.40
N PHE A 427 8.86 -35.00 -19.86
CA PHE A 427 7.86 -35.78 -19.10
C PHE A 427 7.32 -36.95 -19.92
N GLU A 428 6.96 -36.71 -21.17
CA GLU A 428 6.39 -37.72 -22.08
C GLU A 428 7.38 -38.87 -22.36
N ASP A 429 8.68 -38.56 -22.40
CA ASP A 429 9.72 -39.56 -22.63
C ASP A 429 10.15 -40.30 -21.35
N ALA A 430 9.92 -39.72 -20.18
CA ALA A 430 10.33 -40.29 -18.89
C ALA A 430 9.24 -41.15 -18.25
N ILE A 431 7.96 -40.83 -18.48
CA ILE A 431 6.82 -41.56 -17.90
C ILE A 431 6.84 -43.03 -18.32
N GLY A 432 6.62 -43.94 -17.36
CA GLY A 432 6.58 -45.38 -17.61
C GLY A 432 7.93 -46.06 -17.84
N LYS A 433 9.06 -45.33 -17.84
CA LYS A 433 10.41 -45.93 -17.85
C LYS A 433 10.83 -46.40 -16.46
N SER A 434 11.66 -47.45 -16.42
CA SER A 434 12.24 -47.91 -15.16
C SER A 434 13.37 -46.99 -14.70
N LEU A 435 13.22 -46.36 -13.53
CA LEU A 435 14.23 -45.45 -12.99
C LEU A 435 15.60 -46.14 -12.84
N ALA A 436 15.62 -47.33 -12.26
CA ALA A 436 16.85 -48.04 -11.97
C ALA A 436 17.53 -48.63 -13.21
N ARG A 437 16.77 -49.07 -14.23
CA ARG A 437 17.31 -49.82 -15.38
C ARG A 437 17.57 -48.99 -16.62
N GLU A 438 16.87 -47.87 -16.77
CA GLU A 438 16.88 -47.09 -18.02
C GLU A 438 17.45 -45.68 -17.88
N LEU A 439 17.49 -45.14 -16.66
CA LEU A 439 17.83 -43.72 -16.43
C LEU A 439 19.03 -43.50 -15.52
N VAL A 440 19.34 -44.49 -14.67
CA VAL A 440 20.46 -44.45 -13.74
C VAL A 440 21.68 -45.15 -14.36
N HIS A 441 22.87 -44.61 -14.12
CA HIS A 441 24.12 -45.20 -14.60
C HIS A 441 24.34 -46.62 -14.00
N ASP A 442 24.90 -47.54 -14.79
CA ASP A 442 25.04 -48.98 -14.45
C ASP A 442 25.67 -49.23 -13.07
N GLU A 443 26.63 -48.40 -12.67
CA GLU A 443 27.30 -48.49 -11.36
C GLU A 443 26.39 -48.15 -10.16
N SER A 444 25.30 -47.42 -10.39
CA SER A 444 24.39 -46.92 -9.35
C SER A 444 23.09 -47.74 -9.23
N VAL A 445 22.83 -48.66 -10.16
CA VAL A 445 21.59 -49.45 -10.24
C VAL A 445 21.30 -50.20 -8.93
N ALA A 446 22.28 -50.96 -8.42
CA ALA A 446 22.12 -51.74 -7.19
C ALA A 446 21.82 -50.86 -5.96
N THR A 447 22.31 -49.62 -5.95
CA THR A 447 22.04 -48.68 -4.86
C THR A 447 20.63 -48.12 -4.96
N VAL A 448 20.17 -47.77 -6.16
CA VAL A 448 18.82 -47.23 -6.40
C VAL A 448 17.75 -48.30 -6.15
N GLU A 449 17.94 -49.54 -6.62
CA GLU A 449 17.00 -50.64 -6.34
C GLU A 449 16.86 -50.90 -4.83
N ARG A 450 17.97 -50.85 -4.08
CA ARG A 450 17.94 -50.99 -2.62
C ARG A 450 17.18 -49.86 -1.93
N VAL A 451 17.36 -48.61 -2.39
CA VAL A 451 16.66 -47.45 -1.80
C VAL A 451 15.17 -47.50 -2.08
N LEU A 452 14.76 -47.89 -3.30
CA LEU A 452 13.35 -48.05 -3.65
C LEU A 452 12.68 -49.16 -2.83
N LEU A 453 13.39 -50.27 -2.60
CA LEU A 453 12.89 -51.38 -1.80
C LEU A 453 12.71 -50.98 -0.32
N LEU A 454 13.68 -50.27 0.25
CA LEU A 454 13.56 -49.71 1.61
C LEU A 454 12.40 -48.71 1.73
N ALA A 455 12.18 -47.86 0.72
CA ALA A 455 11.09 -46.89 0.72
C ALA A 455 9.69 -47.52 0.68
N LEU A 456 9.56 -48.74 0.14
CA LEU A 456 8.29 -49.50 0.13
C LEU A 456 8.02 -50.20 1.46
N GLU A 457 9.06 -50.47 2.25
CA GLU A 457 8.94 -51.12 3.57
C GLU A 457 8.62 -50.13 4.71
N GLY A 458 8.73 -48.81 4.46
CA GLY A 458 8.40 -47.73 5.40
C GLY A 458 9.61 -47.17 6.13
#